data_AF-A0A916ZDC0-F1
#
_entry.id   AF-A0A916ZDC0-F1
#
_cell.length_a   1.000
_cell.length_b   1.000
_cell.length_c   1.000
_cell.angle_alpha   90.00
_cell.angle_beta   90.00
_cell.angle_gamma   90.00
#
_symmetry.space_group_name_H-M   'P 1'
#
loop_
_entity.id
_entity.type
_entity.pdbx_description
1 polymer ?
#
loop_
_entity_poly.entity_id
_entity_poly.type
_entity_poly.pdbx_seq_one_letter_code
_entity_poly.pdbx_strand_id
1 'polypeptide(L)' 'MTFFADDADIPNGAKGYIYTAAHRGLLNGRQGNQFSPSQPATRAEAATTLLRLWHVIDDIPSKSRD' A
#
# COMPACT_ATOMS: atom_id res chain seq x y z
N MET A 1 10.53 -9.28 10.20
CA MET A 1 10.26 -7.82 10.22
C MET A 1 8.82 -7.65 9.80
N THR A 2 7.95 -7.18 10.70
CA THR A 2 6.53 -6.95 10.41
C THR A 2 6.33 -5.49 10.03
N PHE A 3 5.57 -5.21 8.97
CA PHE A 3 5.31 -3.84 8.51
C PHE A 3 4.23 -3.14 9.36
N PHE A 4 3.28 -3.91 9.88
CA PHE A 4 2.13 -3.42 10.65
C PHE A 4 2.02 -4.11 12.02
N ALA A 5 1.35 -3.46 12.96
CA ALA A 5 1.13 -3.95 14.32
C ALA A 5 0.12 -5.12 14.38
N ASP A 6 -0.80 -5.18 13.43
CA ASP A 6 -1.85 -6.20 13.27
C ASP A 6 -1.50 -7.23 12.16
N ASP A 7 -0.21 -7.47 11.96
CA ASP A 7 0.30 -8.38 10.93
C ASP A 7 -0.26 -9.81 11.03
N ALA A 8 -0.57 -10.25 12.25
CA ALA A 8 -1.14 -11.55 12.53
C ALA A 8 -2.54 -11.72 11.91
N ASP A 9 -3.28 -10.62 11.73
CA ASP A 9 -4.64 -10.63 11.19
C ASP A 9 -4.67 -10.52 9.66
N ILE A 10 -3.52 -10.25 9.02
CA ILE A 10 -3.42 -10.14 7.56
C ILE A 10 -3.40 -11.54 6.94
N PRO A 11 -4.30 -11.87 5.99
CA PRO A 11 -4.27 -13.14 5.28
C PRO A 11 -2.92 -13.37 4.59
N ASN A 12 -2.35 -14.58 4.72
CA ASN A 12 -1.03 -14.91 4.18
C ASN A 12 -0.88 -14.60 2.68
N GLY A 13 -1.93 -14.84 1.88
CA GLY A 13 -1.93 -14.52 0.45
C GLY A 13 -1.91 -13.03 0.13
N ALA A 14 -2.25 -12.16 1.08
CA ALA A 14 -2.27 -10.70 0.90
C ALA A 14 -0.97 -10.01 1.38
N LYS A 15 -0.24 -10.63 2.32
CA LYS A 15 0.94 -10.04 2.98
C LYS A 15 1.97 -9.49 1.99
N GLY A 16 2.37 -10.28 0.99
CA GLY A 16 3.37 -9.87 0.01
C GLY A 16 2.98 -8.60 -0.78
N TYR A 17 1.71 -8.50 -1.18
CA TYR A 17 1.19 -7.33 -1.89
C TYR A 17 1.15 -6.10 -0.98
N ILE A 18 0.66 -6.28 0.24
CA ILE A 18 0.53 -5.20 1.24
C ILE A 18 1.92 -4.66 1.60
N TYR A 19 2.89 -5.52 1.88
CA TYR A 19 4.25 -5.10 2.21
C TYR A 19 4.94 -4.41 1.05
N THR A 20 4.75 -4.88 -0.18
CA THR A 20 5.31 -4.23 -1.37
C THR A 20 4.73 -2.82 -1.53
N ALA A 21 3.42 -2.68 -1.37
CA ALA A 21 2.76 -1.38 -1.43
C ALA A 21 3.23 -0.45 -0.30
N ALA A 22 3.39 -0.95 0.92
CA ALA A 22 3.92 -0.18 2.04
C ALA A 22 5.37 0.26 1.82
N HIS A 23 6.22 -0.66 1.36
CA HIS A 23 7.63 -0.38 1.06
C HIS A 23 7.81 0.66 -0.04
N ARG A 24 6.90 0.69 -1.03
CA ARG A 24 6.86 1.72 -2.08
C ARG A 24 6.18 3.03 -1.66
N GLY A 25 5.81 3.16 -0.38
CA GLY A 25 5.14 4.36 0.15
C GLY A 25 3.70 4.54 -0.35
N LEU A 26 3.09 3.52 -0.95
CA LEU A 26 1.70 3.56 -1.42
C LEU A 26 0.74 3.48 -0.22
N LEU A 27 1.07 2.65 0.77
CA LEU A 27 0.30 2.45 2.00
C LEU A 27 1.13 2.85 3.23
N ASN A 28 0.52 3.61 4.14
CA ASN A 28 1.18 4.05 5.38
C ASN A 28 0.58 3.43 6.65
N GLY A 29 -0.46 2.61 6.50
CA GLY A 29 -1.27 2.15 7.63
C GLY A 29 -2.08 3.27 8.27
N ARG A 30 -2.76 2.91 9.35
CA ARG A 30 -3.61 3.74 10.19
C ARG A 30 -2.91 4.05 11.51
N GLN A 31 -3.64 4.72 12.41
CA GLN A 31 -3.19 4.96 13.77
C GLN A 31 -2.72 3.66 14.44
N GLY A 32 -1.62 3.73 15.20
CA GLY A 32 -1.03 2.56 15.84
C GLY A 32 -0.27 1.64 14.87
N ASN A 33 0.08 2.12 13.68
CA ASN A 33 0.79 1.35 12.65
C ASN A 33 0.00 0.10 12.19
N GLN A 34 -1.32 0.21 12.05
CA GLN A 34 -2.20 -0.90 11.68
C GLN A 34 -2.55 -0.89 10.19
N PHE A 35 -2.70 -2.06 9.58
CA PHE A 35 -3.29 -2.20 8.24
C PHE A 35 -4.82 -2.27 8.28
N SER A 36 -5.39 -2.84 9.35
CA SER A 36 -6.81 -3.09 9.60
C SER A 36 -7.48 -3.97 8.53
N PRO A 37 -7.07 -5.24 8.35
CA PRO A 37 -7.51 -6.11 7.24
C PRO A 37 -9.01 -6.40 7.22
N SER A 38 -9.69 -6.31 8.36
CA SER A 38 -11.13 -6.54 8.50
C SER A 38 -11.99 -5.30 8.31
N GLN A 39 -11.38 -4.13 8.14
CA GLN A 39 -12.09 -2.86 7.98
C GLN A 39 -12.08 -2.44 6.52
N PRO A 40 -13.19 -1.89 5.99
CA PRO A 40 -13.18 -1.35 4.64
C PRO A 40 -12.23 -0.15 4.54
N ALA A 41 -11.64 0.02 3.36
CA ALA A 41 -10.94 1.25 3.02
C ALA A 41 -11.96 2.39 2.87
N THR A 42 -11.63 3.55 3.43
CA THR A 42 -12.40 4.78 3.18
C THR A 42 -12.14 5.28 1.76
N ARG A 43 -13.04 6.10 1.22
CA ARG A 43 -12.84 6.77 -0.08
C ARG A 43 -11.57 7.62 -0.09
N ALA A 44 -11.24 8.26 1.03
CA ALA A 44 -10.04 9.07 1.15
C ALA A 44 -8.76 8.22 1.08
N GLU A 45 -8.72 7.08 1.78
CA GLU A 45 -7.59 6.14 1.71
C GLU A 45 -7.40 5.56 0.31
N ALA A 46 -8.50 5.16 -0.34
CA ALA A 46 -8.45 4.64 -1.70
C ALA A 46 -7.93 5.70 -2.69
N ALA A 47 -8.49 6.91 -2.67
CA ALA A 47 -8.06 8.00 -3.55
C ALA A 47 -6.59 8.38 -3.31
N THR A 48 -6.16 8.47 -2.05
CA THR A 48 -4.76 8.77 -1.70
C THR A 48 -3.81 7.70 -2.21
N THR A 49 -4.18 6.42 -2.09
CA THR A 49 -3.37 5.30 -2.58
C THR A 49 -3.23 5.35 -4.11
N LEU A 50 -4.32 5.65 -4.82
CA LEU A 50 -4.31 5.79 -6.28
C LEU A 50 -3.47 6.99 -6.75
N LEU A 51 -3.54 8.13 -6.06
CA LEU A 51 -2.71 9.29 -6.36
C LEU A 51 -1.21 9.00 -6.16
N ARG A 52 -0.85 8.29 -5.09
CA ARG A 52 0.53 7.84 -4.87
C ARG A 52 0.99 6.86 -5.93
N LEU A 53 0.11 5.93 -6.33
CA LEU A 53 0.39 4.99 -7.40
C LEU A 53 0.63 5.72 -8.72
N TRP A 54 -0.17 6.74 -9.03
CA TRP A 54 0.03 7.57 -10.22
C TRP A 54 1.41 8.19 -10.24
N HIS A 55 1.86 8.83 -9.15
CA HIS A 55 3.21 9.39 -9.08
C HIS A 55 4.30 8.33 -9.25
N VAL A 56 4.13 7.14 -8.64
CA VAL A 56 5.10 6.05 -8.82
C VAL A 56 5.17 5.59 -10.28
N ILE A 57 4.05 5.58 -11.00
CA ILE A 57 4.02 5.18 -12.42
C ILE A 57 4.56 6.29 -13.33
N ASP A 58 4.27 7.55 -13.01
CA ASP A 58 4.72 8.72 -13.78
C ASP A 58 6.23 8.95 -13.65
N ASP A 59 6.80 8.72 -12.44
CA ASP A 59 8.24 8.81 -12.19
C ASP A 59 9.03 7.66 -12.83
N ILE A 60 8.39 6.57 -13.26
CA ILE A 60 9.09 5.52 -14.02
C ILE A 60 9.46 6.13 -15.37
N PRO A 61 10.76 6.27 -15.70
CA PRO A 61 11.16 6.79 -16.99
C PRO A 61 10.48 5.96 -18.06
N SER A 62 9.67 6.61 -18.91
CA SER A 62 9.05 5.91 -20.03
C SER A 62 10.19 5.29 -20.81
N LYS A 63 10.29 3.96 -20.83
CA LYS A 63 11.19 3.26 -21.74
C LYS A 63 10.95 3.89 -23.11
N SER A 64 11.98 4.51 -23.68
CA SER A 64 11.88 5.16 -24.98
C SER A 64 11.17 4.18 -25.91
N ARG A 65 10.01 4.60 -26.41
CA ARG A 65 9.28 3.86 -27.43
C ARG A 65 10.09 4.10 -28.71
N ASP A 66 11.18 3.35 -28.83
CA ASP A 66 11.89 3.16 -30.08
C ASP A 66 11.00 2.38 -31.06
#